data_AF-W7SQA1-F1
#
_entry.id   AF-W7SQA1-F1
#
_cell.length_a   1.000
_cell.length_b   1.000
_cell.length_c   1.000
_cell.angle_alpha   90.00
_cell.angle_beta   90.00
_cell.angle_gamma   90.00
#
_symmetry.space_group_name_H-M   'P 1'
#
loop_
_entity.id
_entity.type
_entity.pdbx_description
1 polymer ?
#
loop_
_entity_poly.entity_id
_entity_poly.type
_entity_poly.pdbx_seq_one_letter_code
_entity_poly.pdbx_strand_id
1 'polypeptide(L)'
;MADVLFTAEVTVPASREAAYASFGGGRWADWTFDARTDDLRPGQVVRVAFPIGGVPLAGIARVHRILPAQRIVLRHESPWRGRVIIEQDLFVSKSGSCGVASVNSRL
;
A
#
# COMPACT_ATOMS: atom_id res chain seq x y z
N MET A 1 18.97 -18.96 -1.10
CA MET A 1 18.47 -17.69 -1.66
C MET A 1 17.55 -17.11 -0.59
N ALA A 2 17.96 -16.00 0.04
CA ALA A 2 17.23 -15.44 1.17
C ALA A 2 16.01 -14.67 0.67
N ASP A 3 14.86 -14.95 1.26
CA ASP A 3 13.62 -14.24 1.00
C ASP A 3 13.54 -13.06 1.98
N VAL A 4 13.32 -11.85 1.47
CA VAL A 4 13.28 -10.65 2.31
C VAL A 4 11.83 -10.19 2.43
N LEU A 5 11.28 -10.32 3.63
CA LEU A 5 9.95 -9.84 3.99
C LEU A 5 10.08 -8.56 4.83
N PHE A 6 9.46 -7.49 4.33
CA PHE A 6 9.25 -6.26 5.07
C PHE A 6 7.78 -6.15 5.44
N THR A 7 7.50 -5.98 6.73
CA THR A 7 6.16 -5.68 7.24
C THR A 7 6.20 -4.31 7.88
N ALA A 8 5.33 -3.42 7.43
CA ALA A 8 5.08 -2.13 8.04
C ALA A 8 3.60 -2.03 8.38
N GLU A 9 3.27 -1.56 9.57
CA GLU A 9 1.90 -1.33 9.99
C GLU A 9 1.72 0.15 10.33
N VAL A 10 0.66 0.76 9.79
CA VAL A 10 0.33 2.16 10.01
C VAL A 10 -1.11 2.27 10.44
N THR A 11 -1.33 2.90 11.59
CA THR A 11 -2.67 3.26 12.05
C THR A 11 -3.07 4.59 11.42
N VAL A 12 -4.17 4.58 10.67
CA VAL A 12 -4.71 5.76 10.00
C VAL A 12 -5.99 6.19 10.71
N PRO A 13 -6.12 7.44 11.19
CA PRO A 13 -7.30 7.95 11.87
C PRO A 13 -8.45 8.24 10.89
N ALA A 14 -8.83 7.23 10.12
CA ALA A 14 -9.89 7.26 9.11
C ALA A 14 -10.63 5.92 9.10
N SER A 15 -11.84 5.84 8.56
CA SER A 15 -12.48 4.54 8.33
C SER A 15 -11.67 3.73 7.31
N ARG A 16 -11.92 2.43 7.26
CA ARG A 16 -11.31 1.51 6.30
C ARG A 16 -11.55 1.96 4.85
N GLU A 17 -12.76 2.40 4.54
CA GLU A 17 -13.16 2.91 3.22
C GLU A 17 -12.44 4.20 2.88
N ALA A 18 -12.27 5.10 3.86
CA ALA A 18 -11.54 6.34 3.68
C ALA A 18 -10.03 6.09 3.49
N ALA A 19 -9.44 5.14 4.23
CA ALA A 19 -8.06 4.71 4.02
C ALA A 19 -7.88 4.08 2.63
N TYR A 20 -8.83 3.24 2.19
CA TYR A 20 -8.85 2.68 0.83
C TYR A 20 -8.93 3.76 -0.25
N ALA A 21 -9.84 4.73 -0.08
CA ALA A 21 -10.02 5.82 -1.03
C ALA A 21 -8.80 6.76 -1.11
N SER A 22 -7.90 6.74 -0.11
CA SER A 22 -6.64 7.51 -0.15
C SER A 22 -5.52 6.83 -0.97
N PHE A 23 -5.72 5.58 -1.39
CA PHE A 23 -4.73 4.88 -2.21
C PHE A 23 -4.65 5.51 -3.61
N GLY A 24 -3.44 5.80 -4.08
CA GLY A 24 -3.23 6.38 -5.41
C GLY A 24 -3.30 7.91 -5.46
N GLY A 25 -3.76 8.54 -4.37
CA GLY A 25 -3.85 10.00 -4.24
C GLY A 25 -4.79 10.42 -3.10
N GLY A 26 -4.56 11.61 -2.55
CA GLY A 26 -5.40 12.20 -1.51
C GLY A 26 -4.67 12.54 -0.21
N ARG A 27 -5.39 13.17 0.72
CA ARG A 27 -4.93 13.36 2.10
C ARG A 27 -4.72 11.96 2.68
N TRP A 28 -3.49 11.62 3.08
CA TRP A 28 -3.01 10.28 3.50
C TRP A 28 -2.34 9.39 2.44
N ALA A 29 -2.06 9.81 1.20
CA ALA A 29 -1.36 8.91 0.25
C ALA A 29 0.05 8.46 0.70
N ASP A 30 0.71 9.22 1.59
CA ASP A 30 2.10 9.00 2.02
C ASP A 30 2.34 7.65 2.71
N TRP A 31 1.34 7.07 3.38
CA TRP A 31 1.50 5.76 4.04
C TRP A 31 1.64 4.60 3.04
N THR A 32 1.32 4.82 1.76
CA THR A 32 1.33 3.80 0.69
C THR A 32 2.58 3.85 -0.19
N PHE A 33 3.74 4.24 0.35
CA PHE A 33 4.96 4.49 -0.43
C PHE A 33 4.78 5.57 -1.50
N ASP A 34 4.02 6.63 -1.19
CA ASP A 34 3.63 7.67 -2.17
C ASP A 34 3.08 7.05 -3.47
N ALA A 35 2.26 6.00 -3.35
CA ALA A 35 1.68 5.32 -4.49
C ALA A 35 0.79 6.30 -5.26
N ARG A 36 1.09 6.49 -6.55
CA ARG A 36 0.30 7.31 -7.48
C ARG A 36 -0.27 6.45 -8.59
N THR A 37 -1.58 6.55 -8.78
CA THR A 37 -2.30 5.92 -9.89
C THR A 37 -3.54 6.75 -10.23
N ASP A 38 -3.85 6.86 -11.52
CA ASP A 38 -5.05 7.58 -11.98
C ASP A 38 -6.33 6.76 -11.74
N ASP A 39 -6.20 5.43 -11.74
CA ASP A 39 -7.31 4.51 -11.49
C ASP A 39 -6.82 3.24 -10.78
N LEU A 40 -7.61 2.75 -9.83
CA LEU A 40 -7.30 1.56 -9.05
C LEU A 40 -8.03 0.35 -9.63
N ARG A 41 -7.43 -0.27 -10.66
CA ARG A 41 -7.97 -1.48 -11.31
C ARG A 41 -6.90 -2.54 -11.54
N PRO A 42 -7.25 -3.84 -11.56
CA PRO A 42 -6.29 -4.88 -11.91
C PRO A 42 -5.67 -4.62 -13.28
N GLY A 43 -4.34 -4.78 -13.37
CA GLY A 43 -3.55 -4.52 -14.57
C GLY A 43 -3.00 -3.09 -14.68
N GLN A 44 -3.52 -2.14 -13.91
CA GLN A 44 -3.04 -0.75 -13.91
C GLN A 44 -1.65 -0.61 -13.32
N VAL A 45 -0.90 0.34 -13.86
CA VAL A 45 0.45 0.68 -13.40
C VAL A 45 0.35 1.70 -12.27
N VAL A 46 1.07 1.43 -11.20
CA VAL A 46 1.19 2.28 -10.02
C VAL A 46 2.64 2.72 -9.89
N ARG A 47 2.86 4.02 -9.76
CA ARG A 47 4.18 4.57 -9.45
C ARG A 47 4.32 4.59 -7.94
N VAL A 48 5.46 4.12 -7.43
CA VAL A 48 5.73 4.01 -5.99
C VAL A 48 7.11 4.57 -5.69
N ALA A 49 7.31 5.07 -4.48
CA ALA A 49 8.59 5.57 -3.98
C ALA A 49 9.01 4.77 -2.74
N PHE A 50 9.94 3.84 -2.93
CA PHE A 50 10.41 2.98 -1.84
C PHE A 50 11.47 3.70 -0.99
N PRO A 51 11.32 3.77 0.34
CA PRO A 51 12.29 4.43 1.21
C PRO A 51 13.47 3.49 1.52
N ILE A 52 14.34 3.25 0.54
CA ILE A 52 15.49 2.34 0.69
C ILE A 52 16.74 3.16 1.00
N GLY A 53 17.41 2.83 2.11
CA GLY A 53 18.65 3.51 2.51
C GLY A 53 18.45 5.00 2.82
N GLY A 54 17.23 5.40 3.22
CA GLY A 54 16.87 6.80 3.52
C GLY A 54 16.60 7.67 2.29
N VAL A 55 16.68 7.13 1.08
CA VAL A 55 16.39 7.86 -0.17
C VAL A 55 15.16 7.24 -0.86
N PRO A 56 14.19 8.04 -1.31
CA PRO A 56 13.08 7.53 -2.10
C PRO A 56 13.58 7.01 -3.45
N LEU A 57 13.49 5.70 -3.67
CA LEU A 57 13.77 5.06 -4.94
C LEU A 57 12.48 4.91 -5.73
N ALA A 58 12.41 5.55 -6.89
CA ALA A 58 11.26 5.43 -7.78
C ALA A 58 11.14 4.00 -8.31
N GLY A 59 9.94 3.45 -8.21
CA GLY A 59 9.61 2.12 -8.69
C GLY A 59 8.30 2.09 -9.45
N ILE A 60 8.12 0.99 -10.17
CA ILE A 60 6.93 0.67 -10.93
C ILE A 60 6.36 -0.61 -10.37
N ALA A 61 5.09 -0.56 -9.97
CA ALA A 61 4.31 -1.71 -9.60
C ALA A 61 3.08 -1.81 -10.49
N ARG A 62 2.48 -2.98 -10.54
CA ARG A 62 1.22 -3.22 -11.23
C ARG A 62 0.20 -3.78 -10.27
N VAL A 63 -1.02 -3.28 -10.32
CA VAL A 63 -2.13 -3.85 -9.56
C VAL A 63 -2.39 -5.26 -10.05
N HIS A 64 -2.21 -6.24 -9.18
CA HIS A 64 -2.48 -7.64 -9.48
C HIS A 64 -3.88 -8.06 -9.06
N ARG A 65 -4.33 -7.63 -7.87
CA ARG A 65 -5.65 -7.96 -7.34
C ARG A 65 -6.14 -6.86 -6.40
N ILE A 66 -7.45 -6.62 -6.41
CA ILE A 66 -8.13 -5.71 -5.49
C ILE A 66 -9.30 -6.44 -4.85
N LEU A 67 -9.40 -6.32 -3.53
CA LEU A 67 -10.60 -6.55 -2.73
C LEU A 67 -10.94 -5.20 -2.09
N PRO A 68 -12.01 -4.52 -2.53
CA PRO A 68 -12.32 -3.16 -2.07
C PRO A 68 -12.36 -3.07 -0.55
N ALA A 69 -11.75 -2.02 -0.01
CA ALA A 69 -11.64 -1.74 1.43
C ALA A 69 -10.99 -2.86 2.27
N GLN A 70 -10.41 -3.90 1.68
CA GLN A 70 -9.85 -5.03 2.43
C GLN A 70 -8.41 -5.31 2.05
N ARG A 71 -8.12 -5.37 0.75
CA ARG A 71 -6.82 -5.83 0.28
C ARG A 71 -6.48 -5.31 -1.10
N ILE A 72 -5.25 -4.80 -1.25
CA ILE A 72 -4.66 -4.46 -2.54
C ILE A 72 -3.38 -5.27 -2.69
N VAL A 73 -3.25 -5.99 -3.81
CA VAL A 73 -2.03 -6.72 -4.14
C VAL A 73 -1.38 -6.06 -5.33
N LEU A 74 -0.16 -5.58 -5.13
CA LEU A 74 0.68 -5.02 -6.16
C LEU A 74 1.83 -5.99 -6.47
N ARG A 75 2.18 -6.08 -7.74
CA ARG A 75 3.39 -6.76 -8.20
C ARG A 75 4.40 -5.72 -8.61
N HIS A 76 5.53 -5.71 -7.93
CA HIS A 76 6.64 -4.82 -8.24
C HIS A 76 7.34 -5.33 -9.52
N GLU A 77 7.58 -4.43 -10.47
CA GLU A 77 8.22 -4.73 -11.75
C GLU A 77 9.64 -4.14 -11.83
N SER A 78 9.87 -2.99 -11.17
CA SER A 78 11.15 -2.28 -11.17
C SER A 78 11.27 -1.42 -9.91
N PRO A 79 12.42 -1.40 -9.21
CA PRO A 79 13.72 -1.89 -9.68
C PRO A 79 13.99 -3.40 -9.56
N TRP A 80 13.17 -4.13 -8.81
CA TRP A 80 13.25 -5.59 -8.73
C TRP A 80 11.85 -6.19 -8.79
N ARG A 81 11.78 -7.51 -8.97
CA ARG A 81 10.50 -8.21 -8.93
C ARG A 81 10.17 -8.52 -7.47
N GLY A 82 8.96 -8.20 -7.07
CA GLY A 82 8.49 -8.43 -5.71
C GLY A 82 6.97 -8.37 -5.63
N ARG A 83 6.43 -8.64 -4.44
CA ARG A 83 4.99 -8.57 -4.17
C ARG A 83 4.72 -7.70 -2.96
N VAL A 84 3.88 -6.70 -3.14
CA VAL A 84 3.39 -5.85 -2.05
C VAL A 84 1.92 -6.21 -1.80
N ILE A 85 1.59 -6.46 -0.56
CA ILE A 85 0.26 -6.81 -0.09
C ILE A 85 -0.11 -5.75 0.93
N ILE A 86 -1.14 -4.99 0.63
CA ILE A 86 -1.72 -4.01 1.53
C ILE A 86 -3.00 -4.60 2.06
N GLU A 87 -3.12 -4.71 3.37
CA GLU A 87 -4.30 -5.24 4.07
C GLU A 87 -4.86 -4.13 4.97
N GLN A 88 -6.17 -3.99 4.97
CA GLN A 88 -6.86 -2.93 5.70
C GLN A 88 -7.77 -3.55 6.75
N ASP A 89 -7.34 -3.46 7.99
CA ASP A 89 -8.08 -3.97 9.14
C ASP A 89 -8.86 -2.86 9.82
N LEU A 90 -10.01 -3.24 10.36
CA LEU A 90 -10.84 -2.35 11.15
C LEU A 90 -10.33 -2.41 12.60
N PHE A 91 -9.87 -1.29 13.12
CA PHE A 91 -9.53 -1.15 14.54
C PHE A 91 -10.58 -0.29 15.24
N VAL A 92 -11.34 -0.88 16.17
CA VAL A 92 -12.31 -0.13 16.96
C VAL A 92 -11.60 0.45 18.17
N SER A 93 -11.34 1.76 18.15
CA SER A 93 -10.79 2.48 19.29
C SER A 93 -11.92 3.03 20.17
N LYS A 94 -11.64 3.31 21.45
CA LYS A 94 -12.60 3.91 22.40
C LYS A 94 -13.17 5.27 21.94
N SER A 95 -12.53 5.96 21.00
CA SER A 95 -12.92 7.28 20.48
C SER A 95 -13.54 7.27 19.08
N GLY A 96 -13.74 6.10 18.47
CA GLY A 96 -14.28 5.95 17.12
C GLY A 96 -13.60 4.83 16.31
N SER A 97 -14.16 4.49 15.15
CA SER A 97 -13.56 3.52 14.21
C SER A 97 -12.31 4.10 13.55
N CYS A 98 -11.18 3.40 13.69
CA CYS A 98 -9.89 3.75 13.11
C CYS A 98 -9.46 2.62 12.16
N GLY A 99 -8.90 2.94 11.01
CA GLY A 99 -8.40 1.96 10.05
C GLY A 99 -6.95 1.65 10.37
N VAL A 100 -6.60 0.37 10.42
CA VAL A 100 -5.20 -0.05 10.42
C VAL A 100 -4.89 -0.53 9.02
N ALA A 101 -3.80 -0.04 8.44
CA ALA A 101 -3.29 -0.52 7.18
C ALA A 101 -1.94 -1.21 7.41
N SER A 102 -1.87 -2.49 7.08
CA SER A 102 -0.64 -3.26 7.08
C SER A 102 -0.13 -3.39 5.65
N VAL A 103 1.17 -3.18 5.47
CA VAL A 103 1.87 -3.25 4.20
C VAL A 103 2.97 -4.29 4.31
N ASN A 104 2.76 -5.42 3.64
CA ASN A 104 3.68 -6.54 3.58
C ASN A 104 4.34 -6.59 2.20
N SER A 105 5.65 -6.37 2.12
CA SER A 105 6.44 -6.42 0.89
C SER A 105 7.41 -7.59 0.93
N ARG A 106 7.36 -8.44 -0.08
CA ARG A 106 8.24 -9.60 -0.26
C ARG A 106 9.07 -9.41 -1.51
N LEU A 107 10.41 -9.45 -1.38
CA LEU A 107 11.38 -9.23 -2.46
C LEU A 107 12.01 -10.55 -2.93
#